data_AF-A0A963NUM0-F1
#
_entry.id   AF-A0A963NUM0-F1
#
_cell.length_a   1.000
_cell.length_b   1.000
_cell.length_c   1.000
_cell.angle_alpha   90.00
_cell.angle_beta   90.00
_cell.angle_gamma   90.00
#
_symmetry.space_group_name_H-M   'P 1'
#
loop_
_entity.id
_entity.type
_entity.pdbx_description
1 polymer ?
#
loop_
_entity_poly.entity_id
_entity_poly.type
_entity_poly.pdbx_seq_one_letter_code
_entity_poly.pdbx_strand_id
1 'polypeptide(L)' 'LMWLDKAQTWELARTLGGTALVDTIITLSHTCYLGERGPLHAWGHGCGHCPACALRRTGFERWQAKI' A
#
# COMPACT_ATOMS: atom_id res chain seq x y z
N LEU A 1 8.63 8.15 5.44
CA LEU A 1 9.94 8.58 4.90
C LEU A 1 9.92 10.10 4.93
N MET A 2 10.98 10.74 5.45
CA MET A 2 10.96 12.14 5.88
C MET A 2 10.32 13.13 4.87
N TRP A 3 10.28 12.80 3.58
CA TRP A 3 9.78 13.66 2.49
C TRP A 3 8.84 12.99 1.50
N LEU A 4 8.40 11.74 1.73
CA LEU A 4 7.55 11.01 0.79
C LEU A 4 6.16 10.76 1.36
N ASP A 5 5.15 11.08 0.56
CA ASP A 5 3.78 10.64 0.79
C ASP A 5 3.61 9.14 0.44
N LYS A 6 2.42 8.60 0.73
CA LYS A 6 2.18 7.17 0.53
C LYS A 6 2.11 6.77 -0.94
N ALA A 7 1.68 7.66 -1.84
CA ALA A 7 1.68 7.40 -3.28
C ALA A 7 3.12 7.36 -3.82
N GLN A 8 3.96 8.29 -3.40
CA GLN A 8 5.39 8.30 -3.71
C GLN A 8 6.12 7.09 -3.14
N THR A 9 5.68 6.56 -1.99
CA THR A 9 6.22 5.33 -1.42
C THR A 9 5.89 4.10 -2.28
N TRP A 10 4.70 4.04 -2.89
CA TRP A 10 4.36 2.97 -3.85
C TRP A 10 5.20 3.07 -5.12
N GLU A 11 5.37 4.29 -5.63
CA GLU A 11 6.23 4.53 -6.79
C GLU A 11 7.71 4.20 -6.52
N LEU A 12 8.19 4.48 -5.31
CA LEU A 12 9.52 4.07 -4.87
C LEU A 12 9.69 2.55 -4.89
N ALA A 13 8.68 1.80 -4.41
CA ALA A 13 8.73 0.33 -4.46
C ALA A 13 8.78 -0.18 -5.91
N ARG A 14 7.95 0.37 -6.80
CA ARG A 14 8.00 0.05 -8.23
C ARG A 14 9.37 0.38 -8.84
N THR A 15 9.95 1.52 -8.49
CA THR A 15 11.26 1.96 -9.00
C THR A 15 12.38 1.02 -8.56
N LEU A 16 12.36 0.54 -7.31
CA LEU A 16 13.42 -0.30 -6.76
C LEU A 16 13.32 -1.77 -7.16
N GLY A 17 12.12 -2.32 -7.32
CA GLY A 17 11.93 -3.75 -7.53
C GLY A 17 10.81 -4.13 -8.49
N GLY A 18 10.34 -3.17 -9.29
CA GLY A 18 9.30 -3.39 -10.30
C GLY A 18 7.95 -3.81 -9.72
N THR A 19 7.11 -4.38 -10.57
CA THR A 19 5.79 -4.92 -10.19
C THR A 19 5.91 -6.05 -9.17
N ALA A 20 6.93 -6.91 -9.30
CA ALA A 20 7.16 -8.02 -8.38
C ALA A 20 7.33 -7.57 -6.92
N LEU A 21 8.06 -6.48 -6.68
CA LEU A 21 8.19 -5.92 -5.32
C LEU A 21 6.87 -5.28 -4.84
N VAL A 22 6.14 -4.59 -5.72
CA VAL A 22 4.83 -4.04 -5.38
C VAL A 22 3.85 -5.15 -4.97
N ASP A 23 3.77 -6.23 -5.75
CA ASP A 23 2.92 -7.39 -5.49
C ASP A 23 3.32 -8.09 -4.18
N THR A 24 4.62 -8.20 -3.92
CA THR A 24 5.15 -8.72 -2.65
C THR A 24 4.72 -7.85 -1.46
N ILE A 25 4.77 -6.52 -1.59
CA ILE A 25 4.33 -5.61 -0.53
C ILE A 25 2.80 -5.71 -0.34
N ILE A 26 2.03 -5.82 -1.42
CA ILE A 26 0.57 -5.98 -1.37
C ILE A 26 0.18 -7.25 -0.60
N THR A 27 0.84 -8.36 -0.90
CA THR A 27 0.49 -9.69 -0.38
C THR A 27 1.10 -10.01 0.98
N LEU A 28 2.39 -9.70 1.18
CA LEU A 28 3.14 -10.19 2.34
C LEU A 28 3.18 -9.20 3.51
N SER A 29 3.18 -7.89 3.23
CA SER A 29 3.29 -6.88 4.29
C SER A 29 1.98 -6.68 5.04
N HIS A 30 2.09 -6.16 6.26
CA HIS A 30 0.94 -5.85 7.12
C HIS A 30 1.02 -4.41 7.62
N THR A 31 -0.10 -3.69 7.55
CA THR A 31 -0.18 -2.29 7.96
C THR A 31 -1.39 -2.00 8.85
N CYS A 32 -2.37 -2.90 8.90
CA CYS A 32 -3.60 -2.69 9.66
C CYS A 32 -3.29 -2.56 11.16
N TYR A 33 -3.85 -1.54 11.82
CA TYR A 33 -3.72 -1.36 13.27
C TYR A 33 -4.48 -2.42 14.08
N LEU A 34 -5.46 -3.08 13.49
CA LEU A 34 -6.25 -4.12 14.15
C LEU A 34 -5.71 -5.53 13.89
N GLY A 35 -4.59 -5.67 13.17
CA GLY A 35 -4.01 -6.98 12.86
C GLY A 35 -4.78 -7.78 11.81
N GLU A 36 -5.85 -7.23 11.21
CA GLU A 36 -6.69 -7.97 10.27
C GLU A 36 -5.99 -8.19 8.94
N ARG A 37 -5.85 -9.45 8.52
CA ARG A 37 -5.43 -9.75 7.14
C ARG A 37 -6.63 -9.69 6.18
N GLY A 38 -7.76 -10.31 6.54
CA GLY A 38 -9.00 -10.21 5.76
C GLY A 38 -8.83 -10.55 4.27
N PRO A 39 -9.75 -10.10 3.40
CA PRO A 39 -9.61 -10.23 1.96
C PRO A 39 -8.41 -9.43 1.43
N LEU A 40 -7.87 -9.88 0.30
CA LEU A 40 -6.81 -9.14 -0.40
C LEU A 40 -7.44 -8.03 -1.25
N HIS A 41 -7.24 -6.78 -0.86
CA HIS A 41 -7.59 -5.63 -1.69
C HIS A 41 -6.46 -5.29 -2.67
N ALA A 42 -6.74 -4.45 -3.67
CA ALA A 42 -5.72 -3.97 -4.61
C ALA A 42 -4.52 -3.28 -3.91
N TRP A 43 -4.77 -2.62 -2.78
CA TRP A 43 -3.74 -1.98 -1.95
C TRP A 43 -3.14 -2.89 -0.86
N GLY A 44 -3.59 -4.15 -0.75
CA GLY A 44 -3.14 -5.16 0.22
C GLY A 44 -4.18 -5.56 1.26
N HIS A 45 -3.73 -6.32 2.26
CA HIS A 45 -4.54 -6.78 3.39
C HIS A 45 -4.88 -5.67 4.41
N GLY A 46 -6.04 -5.76 5.07
CA GLY A 46 -6.43 -4.87 6.17
C GLY A 46 -7.93 -4.73 6.39
N CYS A 47 -8.33 -4.22 7.56
CA CYS A 47 -9.74 -3.98 7.91
C CYS A 47 -10.45 -2.89 7.09
N GLY A 48 -9.71 -2.08 6.32
CA GLY A 48 -10.26 -1.04 5.44
C GLY A 48 -10.80 0.22 6.11
N HIS A 49 -10.97 0.25 7.44
CA HIS A 49 -11.56 1.38 8.17
C HIS A 49 -10.62 2.02 9.22
N CYS A 50 -9.50 1.40 9.58
CA CYS A 50 -8.53 2.03 10.48
C CYS A 50 -7.68 3.09 9.75
N PRO A 51 -7.10 4.08 10.46
CA PRO A 51 -6.31 5.15 9.83
C PRO A 51 -5.14 4.64 8.97
N ALA A 52 -4.48 3.55 9.37
CA ALA A 52 -3.38 2.96 8.60
C ALA A 52 -3.86 2.37 7.26
N CYS A 53 -5.00 1.67 7.26
CA CYS A 53 -5.63 1.16 6.04
C CYS A 53 -6.09 2.30 5.13
N ALA A 54 -6.70 3.35 5.69
CA ALA A 54 -7.13 4.52 4.94
C ALA A 54 -5.95 5.20 4.22
N LEU A 55 -4.85 5.46 4.94
CA LEU A 55 -3.64 6.05 4.36
C LEU A 55 -3.03 5.17 3.26
N ARG A 56 -2.95 3.86 3.48
CA ARG A 56 -2.40 2.90 2.53
C ARG A 56 -3.25 2.82 1.25
N ARG A 57 -4.58 2.73 1.39
CA ARG A 57 -5.55 2.72 0.29
C ARG A 57 -5.46 3.98 -0.55
N THR A 58 -5.62 5.14 0.07
CA THR A 58 -5.61 6.42 -0.67
C THR A 58 -4.27 6.70 -1.32
N GLY A 59 -3.16 6.30 -0.68
CA GLY A 59 -1.84 6.35 -1.30
C GLY A 59 -1.73 5.48 -2.56
N PHE A 60 -2.28 4.27 -2.52
CA PHE A 60 -2.28 3.36 -3.66
C PHE A 60 -3.15 3.89 -4.81
N GLU A 61 -4.37 4.34 -4.52
CA GLU A 61 -5.30 4.90 -5.51
C GLU A 61 -4.70 6.13 -6.20
N ARG A 62 -4.10 7.05 -5.43
CA ARG A 62 -3.42 8.24 -5.98
C ARG A 62 -2.18 7.89 -6.81
N TRP A 63 -1.54 6.76 -6.55
CA TRP A 63 -0.40 6.30 -7.35
C TRP A 63 -0.89 5.67 -8.66
N GLN A 64 -1.89 4.80 -8.61
CA GLN A 64 -2.51 4.20 -9.81
C GLN A 64 -3.08 5.25 -10.76
N ALA A 65 -3.70 6.32 -10.26
CA ALA A 65 -4.25 7.39 -11.09
C ALA A 65 -3.19 8.26 -11.80
N LYS A 66 -1.89 8.10 -11.49
CA LYS A 66 -0.78 8.81 -12.14
C LYS A 66 -0.14 8.02 -13.28
N ILE A 67 -0.50 6.75 -13.43
CA ILE A 67 -0.03 5.83 -14.47
C ILE A 67 -1.07 5.80 -15.58
#